data_AF-A0A1E7F2H8-F1
#
_entry.id   AF-A0A1E7F2H8-F1
#
_cell.length_a   1.000
_cell.length_b   1.000
_cell.length_c   1.000
_cell.angle_alpha   90.00
_cell.angle_beta   90.00
_cell.angle_gamma   90.00
#
_symmetry.space_group_name_H-M   'P 1'
#
loop_
_entity.id
_entity.type
_entity.pdbx_description
1 polymer ?
#
loop_
_entity_poly.entity_id
_entity_poly.type
_entity_poly.pdbx_seq_one_letter_code
_entity_poly.pdbx_strand_id
1 'polypeptide(L)'
;MNALAVKANPVRGILSRARDAGFGAECASFPEAIHSLSLNFEPRKVIYDTPCKPLDELVIMIDKGCYLNLDNLDEVEKVNMILKSKGHTGGEATYAKQFGVRLNPVVGGGSIASTSTATEASKFGLQLTDETKETLFKLYGENEWLQGVHVHIGSQGCALKMLVTGAKRAVDFALETNARLGRFQIQVMDIGGGLPTLYDGVNEAYSYKDYVTELHAQVPELFSSGFTILTEFGRSMFVKSGITLSRVETVKTWCNQRIAVVHIGANQFLRTAYLPNQWKHSFSVFDSNGKPKDDAPLLVHDIAGPMCFSGDFLAQGILLPEIEAGDILVIHDTGGYTVSMYSKYNSRRASAIYAYEGSDQTLSVLKTRETCEETLAFWGLEKPTPI
;
A
#
# COMPACT_ATOMS: atom_id res chain seq x y z
N MET A 1 6.30 -9.83 -13.03
CA MET A 1 5.31 -10.25 -12.02
C MET A 1 4.68 -8.99 -11.45
N ASN A 2 3.36 -8.95 -11.30
CA ASN A 2 2.70 -7.85 -10.61
C ASN A 2 2.35 -8.30 -9.20
N ALA A 3 2.77 -7.55 -8.19
CA ALA A 3 2.40 -7.73 -6.81
C ALA A 3 1.43 -6.63 -6.38
N LEU A 4 0.54 -6.97 -5.46
CA LEU A 4 -0.33 -5.99 -4.81
C LEU A 4 0.27 -5.58 -3.48
N ALA A 5 0.25 -4.28 -3.20
CA ALA A 5 0.66 -3.76 -1.90
C ALA A 5 -0.38 -4.12 -0.83
N VAL A 6 -0.07 -5.10 0.02
CA VAL A 6 -0.98 -5.62 1.06
C VAL A 6 -1.40 -4.52 2.04
N LYS A 7 -0.48 -3.60 2.35
CA LYS A 7 -0.72 -2.39 3.16
C LYS A 7 -1.90 -1.52 2.67
N ALA A 8 -2.25 -1.61 1.38
CA ALA A 8 -3.41 -0.90 0.85
C ALA A 8 -4.72 -1.61 1.19
N ASN A 9 -4.78 -2.94 1.09
CA ASN A 9 -5.97 -3.72 1.43
C ASN A 9 -5.58 -5.15 1.89
N PRO A 10 -5.57 -5.42 3.21
CA PRO A 10 -5.20 -6.72 3.76
C PRO A 10 -6.38 -7.69 3.90
N VAL A 11 -7.52 -7.47 3.24
CA VAL A 11 -8.69 -8.35 3.41
C VAL A 11 -8.41 -9.72 2.80
N ARG A 12 -8.45 -10.79 3.62
CA ARG A 12 -8.15 -12.18 3.21
C ARG A 12 -8.84 -12.63 1.93
N GLY A 13 -10.13 -12.34 1.81
CA GLY A 13 -10.91 -12.69 0.63
C GLY A 13 -10.44 -11.98 -0.64
N ILE A 14 -10.06 -10.70 -0.53
CA ILE A 14 -9.52 -9.91 -1.65
C ILE A 14 -8.14 -10.42 -2.04
N LEU A 15 -7.25 -10.67 -1.07
CA LEU A 15 -5.92 -11.23 -1.32
C LEU A 15 -6.00 -12.63 -1.96
N SER A 16 -6.96 -13.46 -1.55
CA SER A 16 -7.16 -14.79 -2.15
C SER A 16 -7.55 -14.67 -3.62
N ARG A 17 -8.49 -13.77 -3.95
CA ARG A 17 -8.88 -13.52 -5.35
C ARG A 17 -7.72 -12.97 -6.18
N ALA A 18 -6.90 -12.10 -5.61
CA ALA A 18 -5.71 -11.59 -6.26
C ALA A 18 -4.68 -12.69 -6.57
N ARG A 19 -4.41 -13.58 -5.62
CA ARG A 19 -3.56 -14.76 -5.84
C ARG A 19 -4.09 -15.60 -7.00
N ASP A 20 -5.40 -15.86 -7.01
CA ASP A 20 -6.04 -16.67 -8.06
C ASP A 20 -5.95 -16.00 -9.44
N ALA A 21 -5.92 -14.67 -9.48
CA ALA A 21 -5.64 -13.88 -10.68
C ALA A 21 -4.14 -13.81 -11.05
N GLY A 22 -3.26 -14.48 -10.30
CA GLY A 22 -1.83 -14.59 -10.59
C GLY A 22 -0.95 -13.48 -10.01
N PHE A 23 -1.48 -12.63 -9.13
CA PHE A 23 -0.69 -11.59 -8.46
C PHE A 23 0.23 -12.16 -7.38
N GLY A 24 1.36 -11.49 -7.18
CA GLY A 24 2.17 -11.59 -5.95
C GLY A 24 1.63 -10.68 -4.84
N ALA A 25 2.33 -10.66 -3.70
CA ALA A 25 2.00 -9.83 -2.55
C ALA A 25 3.23 -9.04 -2.09
N GLU A 26 3.14 -7.72 -2.10
CA GLU A 26 4.14 -6.84 -1.47
C GLU A 26 3.73 -6.58 -0.02
N CYS A 27 4.64 -6.90 0.89
CA CYS A 27 4.42 -6.95 2.31
C CYS A 27 5.36 -5.98 3.03
N ALA A 28 4.78 -5.00 3.70
CA ALA A 28 5.50 -3.97 4.44
C ALA A 28 5.75 -4.35 5.91
N SER A 29 5.45 -5.59 6.30
CA SER A 29 5.73 -6.14 7.63
C SER A 29 5.77 -7.67 7.62
N PHE A 30 6.36 -8.27 8.66
CA PHE A 30 6.40 -9.73 8.77
C PHE A 30 5.01 -10.36 8.92
N PRO A 31 4.07 -9.81 9.71
CA PRO A 31 2.70 -10.28 9.72
C PRO A 31 2.02 -10.25 8.35
N GLU A 32 2.29 -9.25 7.50
CA GLU A 32 1.76 -9.22 6.12
C GLU A 32 2.35 -10.33 5.23
N ALA A 33 3.65 -10.63 5.39
CA ALA A 33 4.29 -11.72 4.65
C ALA A 33 3.74 -13.09 5.11
N ILE A 34 3.65 -13.34 6.42
CA ILE A 34 3.05 -14.55 6.98
C ILE A 34 1.58 -14.66 6.58
N HIS A 35 0.85 -13.55 6.57
CA HIS A 35 -0.53 -13.50 6.11
C HIS A 35 -0.63 -13.96 4.66
N SER A 36 0.18 -13.41 3.76
CA SER A 36 0.19 -13.78 2.34
C SER A 36 0.57 -15.25 2.14
N LEU A 37 1.59 -15.73 2.85
CA LEU A 37 1.96 -17.16 2.82
C LEU A 37 0.84 -18.07 3.36
N SER A 38 0.11 -17.66 4.40
CA SER A 38 -1.06 -18.41 4.92
C SER A 38 -2.22 -18.50 3.92
N LEU A 39 -2.22 -17.62 2.92
CA LEU A 39 -3.15 -17.64 1.80
C LEU A 39 -2.52 -18.35 0.59
N ASN A 40 -1.46 -19.14 0.76
CA ASN A 40 -0.81 -19.91 -0.31
C ASN A 40 -0.31 -19.07 -1.49
N PHE A 41 0.06 -17.80 -1.26
CA PHE A 41 0.89 -17.10 -2.25
C PHE A 41 2.20 -17.87 -2.41
N GLU A 42 2.64 -18.05 -3.66
CA GLU A 42 3.94 -18.63 -3.96
C GLU A 42 5.03 -17.83 -3.26
N PRO A 43 5.93 -18.43 -2.45
CA PRO A 43 6.86 -17.66 -1.64
C PRO A 43 7.71 -16.68 -2.43
N ARG A 44 8.23 -17.08 -3.61
CA ARG A 44 9.03 -16.20 -4.48
C ARG A 44 8.24 -14.99 -5.01
N LYS A 45 6.91 -15.01 -4.95
CA LYS A 45 6.00 -13.90 -5.30
C LYS A 45 5.56 -13.07 -4.10
N VAL A 46 6.02 -13.41 -2.89
CA VAL A 46 5.88 -12.59 -1.69
C VAL A 46 7.13 -11.72 -1.58
N ILE A 47 6.94 -10.42 -1.78
CA ILE A 47 7.98 -9.39 -1.69
C ILE A 47 7.96 -8.83 -0.26
N TYR A 48 9.09 -8.84 0.44
CA TYR A 48 9.22 -8.38 1.82
C TYR A 48 10.02 -7.08 1.90
N ASP A 49 9.30 -5.99 2.19
CA ASP A 49 9.68 -4.61 1.86
C ASP A 49 9.75 -3.66 3.06
N THR A 50 9.58 -4.18 4.28
CA THR A 50 9.72 -3.38 5.50
C THR A 50 11.13 -2.77 5.61
N PRO A 51 11.29 -1.49 5.97
CA PRO A 51 12.61 -0.88 6.20
C PRO A 51 13.25 -1.31 7.53
N CYS A 52 12.55 -2.13 8.31
CA CYS A 52 12.99 -2.58 9.62
C CYS A 52 12.84 -4.10 9.66
N LYS A 53 13.89 -4.82 9.25
CA LYS A 53 13.93 -6.30 9.29
C LYS A 53 14.79 -6.79 10.47
N PRO A 54 14.15 -7.36 11.52
CA PRO A 54 14.83 -8.14 12.56
C PRO A 54 15.55 -9.37 11.98
N LEU A 55 16.59 -9.85 12.68
CA LEU A 55 17.41 -10.97 12.22
C LEU A 55 16.60 -12.28 12.15
N ASP A 56 15.76 -12.55 13.14
CA ASP A 56 14.89 -13.72 13.22
C ASP A 56 13.84 -13.72 12.10
N GLU A 57 13.22 -12.58 11.81
CA GLU A 57 12.29 -12.43 10.68
C GLU A 57 13.00 -12.69 9.34
N LEU A 58 14.23 -12.16 9.15
CA LEU A 58 15.04 -12.42 7.96
C LEU A 58 15.33 -13.91 7.75
N VAL A 59 15.73 -14.62 8.81
CA VAL A 59 15.99 -16.07 8.72
C VAL A 59 14.75 -16.80 8.20
N ILE A 60 13.57 -16.49 8.75
CA ILE A 60 12.32 -17.13 8.34
C ILE A 60 11.98 -16.80 6.88
N MET A 61 12.09 -15.53 6.47
CA MET A 61 11.76 -15.12 5.10
C MET A 61 12.73 -15.70 4.06
N ILE A 62 14.01 -15.82 4.40
CA ILE A 62 15.02 -16.47 3.55
C ILE A 62 14.69 -17.94 3.39
N ASP A 63 14.43 -18.66 4.49
CA ASP A 63 14.13 -20.09 4.48
C ASP A 63 12.80 -20.42 3.79
N LYS A 64 11.83 -19.50 3.83
CA LYS A 64 10.58 -19.62 3.06
C LYS A 64 10.77 -19.40 1.57
N GLY A 65 11.87 -18.78 1.14
CA GLY A 65 12.10 -18.46 -0.27
C GLY A 65 11.39 -17.18 -0.73
N CYS A 66 11.07 -16.25 0.18
CA CYS A 66 10.49 -14.96 -0.18
C CYS A 66 11.48 -14.09 -0.97
N TYR A 67 11.00 -13.15 -1.78
CA TYR A 67 11.85 -12.11 -2.38
C TYR A 67 12.02 -10.96 -1.38
N LEU A 68 13.25 -10.51 -1.14
CA LEU A 68 13.57 -9.51 -0.11
C LEU A 68 14.22 -8.30 -0.78
N ASN A 69 13.61 -7.13 -0.64
CA ASN A 69 14.29 -5.87 -0.91
C ASN A 69 14.89 -5.34 0.38
N LEU A 70 16.22 -5.42 0.51
CA LEU A 70 16.97 -4.92 1.65
C LEU A 70 17.01 -3.38 1.62
N ASP A 71 16.76 -2.74 2.75
CA ASP A 71 16.55 -1.29 2.79
C ASP A 71 17.84 -0.50 3.15
N ASN A 72 18.79 -1.15 3.81
CA ASN A 72 20.01 -0.52 4.32
C ASN A 72 21.19 -1.52 4.38
N LEU A 73 22.40 -1.00 4.67
CA LEU A 73 23.62 -1.82 4.73
C LEU A 73 23.59 -2.84 5.88
N ASP A 74 23.04 -2.49 7.05
CA ASP A 74 22.91 -3.42 8.17
C ASP A 74 22.08 -4.65 7.79
N GLU A 75 21.05 -4.50 6.96
CA GLU A 75 20.28 -5.62 6.43
C GLU A 75 21.09 -6.50 5.47
N VAL A 76 21.98 -5.92 4.66
CA VAL A 76 22.92 -6.69 3.82
C VAL A 76 23.89 -7.49 4.70
N GLU A 77 24.43 -6.88 5.75
CA GLU A 77 25.31 -7.56 6.69
C GLU A 77 24.61 -8.72 7.41
N LYS A 78 23.35 -8.53 7.85
CA LYS A 78 22.53 -9.60 8.44
C LYS A 78 22.35 -10.77 7.45
N VAL A 79 22.06 -10.50 6.18
CA VAL A 79 21.94 -11.56 5.17
C VAL A 79 23.27 -12.29 4.99
N ASN A 80 24.40 -11.58 4.94
CA ASN A 80 25.73 -12.19 4.89
C ASN A 80 25.98 -13.12 6.08
N MET A 81 25.63 -12.70 7.29
CA MET A 81 25.74 -13.54 8.49
C MET A 81 24.89 -14.81 8.37
N ILE A 82 23.63 -14.69 7.94
CA ILE A 82 22.69 -15.80 7.78
C ILE A 82 23.22 -16.79 6.74
N LEU A 83 23.59 -16.32 5.54
CA LEU A 83 24.11 -17.17 4.46
C LEU A 83 25.40 -17.88 4.89
N LYS A 84 26.33 -17.16 5.52
CA LYS A 84 27.57 -17.76 6.05
C LYS A 84 27.28 -18.85 7.09
N SER A 85 26.34 -18.61 8.00
CA SER A 85 25.94 -19.61 9.03
C SER A 85 25.34 -20.89 8.42
N LYS A 86 24.76 -20.79 7.23
CA LYS A 86 24.20 -21.91 6.47
C LYS A 86 25.25 -22.57 5.55
N GLY A 87 26.50 -22.12 5.60
CA GLY A 87 27.61 -22.65 4.80
C GLY A 87 27.68 -22.08 3.38
N HIS A 88 26.90 -21.04 3.08
CA HIS A 88 26.86 -20.45 1.75
C HIS A 88 27.91 -19.36 1.60
N THR A 89 28.69 -19.43 0.51
CA THR A 89 29.76 -18.47 0.20
C THR A 89 29.50 -17.64 -1.05
N GLY A 90 28.35 -17.78 -1.71
CA GLY A 90 27.89 -16.93 -2.82
C GLY A 90 27.26 -17.69 -4.00
N GLY A 91 26.38 -17.01 -4.76
CA GLY A 91 25.99 -17.39 -6.13
C GLY A 91 25.17 -18.69 -6.33
N GLU A 92 24.65 -19.30 -5.27
CA GLU A 92 23.94 -20.58 -5.39
C GLU A 92 22.56 -20.47 -6.05
N ALA A 93 22.19 -21.49 -6.84
CA ALA A 93 20.89 -21.62 -7.47
C ALA A 93 19.72 -21.55 -6.46
N THR A 94 19.96 -21.99 -5.21
CA THR A 94 18.99 -21.96 -4.10
C THR A 94 18.47 -20.55 -3.82
N TYR A 95 19.33 -19.53 -3.92
CA TYR A 95 19.02 -18.13 -3.62
C TYR A 95 18.89 -17.26 -4.86
N ALA A 96 18.81 -17.88 -6.04
CA ALA A 96 18.68 -17.15 -7.29
C ALA A 96 17.43 -16.26 -7.28
N LYS A 97 17.63 -14.99 -7.63
CA LYS A 97 16.61 -13.94 -7.70
C LYS A 97 15.84 -13.78 -6.40
N GLN A 98 16.51 -13.93 -5.26
CA GLN A 98 15.89 -13.81 -3.94
C GLN A 98 16.09 -12.43 -3.31
N PHE A 99 17.20 -11.77 -3.60
CA PHE A 99 17.61 -10.58 -2.88
C PHE A 99 17.80 -9.41 -3.82
N GLY A 100 17.18 -8.30 -3.48
CA GLY A 100 17.47 -7.00 -4.03
C GLY A 100 17.81 -5.98 -2.95
N VAL A 101 18.27 -4.80 -3.37
CA VAL A 101 18.41 -3.64 -2.49
C VAL A 101 17.50 -2.53 -3.00
N ARG A 102 16.80 -1.88 -2.07
CA ARG A 102 16.04 -0.66 -2.36
C ARG A 102 17.00 0.50 -2.53
N LEU A 103 16.95 1.13 -3.69
CA LEU A 103 17.66 2.36 -4.01
C LEU A 103 16.70 3.54 -3.95
N ASN A 104 17.21 4.66 -3.44
CA ASN A 104 16.56 5.96 -3.51
C ASN A 104 17.19 6.75 -4.66
N PRO A 105 16.50 6.88 -5.80
CA PRO A 105 17.08 7.52 -6.97
C PRO A 105 17.10 9.05 -6.88
N VAL A 106 16.68 9.67 -5.77
CA VAL A 106 16.70 11.14 -5.55
C VAL A 106 16.12 11.92 -6.74
N VAL A 107 14.90 11.59 -7.14
CA VAL A 107 14.21 12.22 -8.29
C VAL A 107 13.29 13.38 -7.87
N GLY A 108 13.30 13.74 -6.59
CA GLY A 108 12.52 14.84 -6.01
C GLY A 108 11.26 14.39 -5.27
N GLY A 109 10.61 15.35 -4.58
CA GLY A 109 9.34 15.11 -3.88
C GLY A 109 8.13 15.37 -4.79
N GLY A 110 7.08 14.56 -4.64
CA GLY A 110 5.77 14.84 -5.22
C GLY A 110 5.05 15.97 -4.48
N SER A 111 3.83 16.31 -4.92
CA SER A 111 3.02 17.38 -4.32
C SER A 111 2.56 17.09 -2.89
N ILE A 112 2.71 15.86 -2.41
CA ILE A 112 2.44 15.43 -1.04
C ILE A 112 3.74 14.89 -0.44
N ALA A 113 4.32 15.64 0.50
CA ALA A 113 5.63 15.32 1.07
C ALA A 113 5.64 13.96 1.80
N SER A 114 4.58 13.63 2.54
CA SER A 114 4.48 12.39 3.34
C SER A 114 4.37 11.12 2.50
N THR A 115 4.09 11.24 1.21
CA THR A 115 4.01 10.12 0.24
C THR A 115 5.19 10.11 -0.73
N SER A 116 6.16 11.01 -0.56
CA SER A 116 7.36 11.10 -1.38
C SER A 116 8.49 10.30 -0.73
N THR A 117 8.98 9.28 -1.41
CA THR A 117 9.99 8.36 -0.85
C THR A 117 11.35 8.44 -1.53
N ALA A 118 11.47 9.22 -2.61
CA ALA A 118 12.72 9.44 -3.35
C ALA A 118 13.29 10.86 -3.19
N THR A 119 13.31 11.36 -1.95
CA THR A 119 13.90 12.66 -1.56
C THR A 119 15.23 12.45 -0.85
N GLU A 120 16.08 13.48 -0.76
CA GLU A 120 17.38 13.42 -0.06
C GLU A 120 17.23 13.04 1.43
N ALA A 121 16.18 13.51 2.10
CA ALA A 121 15.88 13.21 3.50
C ALA A 121 15.01 11.96 3.69
N SER A 122 14.83 11.13 2.66
CA SER A 122 14.04 9.90 2.78
C SER A 122 14.72 8.89 3.69
N LYS A 123 13.93 8.22 4.53
CA LYS A 123 14.40 7.13 5.40
C LYS A 123 14.55 5.77 4.70
N PHE A 124 14.21 5.69 3.42
CA PHE A 124 14.11 4.43 2.69
C PHE A 124 15.23 4.28 1.67
N GLY A 125 15.81 3.09 1.61
CA GLY A 125 16.80 2.69 0.62
C GLY A 125 18.15 3.40 0.74
N LEU A 126 19.12 2.87 -0.01
CA LEU A 126 20.42 3.52 -0.19
C LEU A 126 20.33 4.58 -1.28
N GLN A 127 20.87 5.77 -1.02
CA GLN A 127 20.87 6.83 -2.04
C GLN A 127 21.64 6.40 -3.28
N LEU A 128 21.08 6.70 -4.45
CA LEU A 128 21.70 6.51 -5.76
C LEU A 128 21.99 7.90 -6.35
N THR A 129 23.18 8.39 -6.05
CA THR A 129 23.76 9.65 -6.51
C THR A 129 25.16 9.39 -7.08
N ASP A 130 25.77 10.37 -7.73
CA ASP A 130 27.13 10.23 -8.26
C ASP A 130 28.17 9.96 -7.15
N GLU A 131 27.96 10.50 -5.96
CA GLU A 131 28.85 10.31 -4.80
C GLU A 131 28.73 8.91 -4.18
N THR A 132 27.56 8.28 -4.27
CA THR A 132 27.24 7.00 -3.62
C THR A 132 27.35 5.81 -4.57
N LYS A 133 27.33 6.05 -5.89
CA LYS A 133 27.28 5.02 -6.93
C LYS A 133 28.42 4.00 -6.85
N GLU A 134 29.66 4.46 -6.64
CA GLU A 134 30.83 3.56 -6.55
C GLU A 134 30.76 2.63 -5.34
N THR A 135 30.25 3.10 -4.21
CA THR A 135 29.98 2.27 -3.02
C THR A 135 28.94 1.20 -3.33
N LEU A 136 27.89 1.56 -4.07
CA LEU A 136 26.88 0.58 -4.51
C LEU A 136 27.47 -0.44 -5.48
N PHE A 137 28.29 -0.06 -6.45
CA PHE A 137 28.96 -1.02 -7.34
C PHE A 137 29.82 -2.01 -6.55
N LYS A 138 30.58 -1.52 -5.57
CA LYS A 138 31.36 -2.37 -4.68
C LYS A 138 30.47 -3.33 -3.88
N LEU A 139 29.35 -2.84 -3.35
CA LEU A 139 28.36 -3.66 -2.63
C LEU A 139 27.89 -4.85 -3.46
N TYR A 140 27.50 -4.63 -4.72
CA TYR A 140 27.11 -5.74 -5.61
C TYR A 140 28.29 -6.66 -5.94
N GLY A 141 29.50 -6.12 -6.15
CA GLY A 141 30.70 -6.93 -6.41
C GLY A 141 31.08 -7.85 -5.25
N GLU A 142 30.86 -7.42 -4.01
CA GLU A 142 31.16 -8.21 -2.80
C GLU A 142 30.05 -9.23 -2.46
N ASN A 143 28.87 -9.11 -3.07
CA ASN A 143 27.69 -9.91 -2.74
C ASN A 143 27.05 -10.52 -4.00
N GLU A 144 27.55 -11.66 -4.48
CA GLU A 144 27.03 -12.28 -5.72
C GLU A 144 25.57 -12.74 -5.63
N TRP A 145 25.08 -12.97 -4.41
CA TRP A 145 23.69 -13.32 -4.11
C TRP A 145 22.74 -12.12 -4.26
N LEU A 146 23.27 -10.89 -4.29
CA LEU A 146 22.49 -9.68 -4.48
C LEU A 146 22.25 -9.45 -5.98
N GLN A 147 21.00 -9.67 -6.40
CA GLN A 147 20.62 -9.86 -7.81
C GLN A 147 19.43 -9.00 -8.24
N GLY A 148 18.92 -8.15 -7.35
CA GLY A 148 17.78 -7.29 -7.61
C GLY A 148 18.05 -5.84 -7.27
N VAL A 149 17.43 -4.93 -8.02
CA VAL A 149 17.33 -3.52 -7.67
C VAL A 149 15.85 -3.20 -7.48
N HIS A 150 15.52 -2.52 -6.38
CA HIS A 150 14.19 -1.99 -6.14
C HIS A 150 14.20 -0.47 -6.09
N VAL A 151 13.23 0.17 -6.73
CA VAL A 151 12.93 1.58 -6.53
C VAL A 151 11.45 1.81 -6.26
N HIS A 152 11.15 2.65 -5.27
CA HIS A 152 9.80 3.17 -5.04
C HIS A 152 9.88 4.69 -4.93
N ILE A 153 9.32 5.37 -5.92
CA ILE A 153 9.50 6.83 -6.10
C ILE A 153 8.58 7.63 -5.17
N GLY A 154 7.36 7.14 -4.99
CA GLY A 154 6.35 7.72 -4.11
C GLY A 154 4.96 7.25 -4.51
N SER A 155 3.94 7.77 -3.83
CA SER A 155 2.54 7.45 -4.17
C SER A 155 1.75 8.71 -4.61
N GLN A 156 0.63 9.00 -3.96
CA GLN A 156 -0.22 10.13 -4.31
C GLN A 156 0.59 11.43 -4.37
N GLY A 157 0.41 12.21 -5.43
CA GLY A 157 1.15 13.46 -5.65
C GLY A 157 2.44 13.30 -6.46
N CYS A 158 2.86 12.09 -6.81
CA CYS A 158 3.94 11.86 -7.77
C CYS A 158 3.37 11.72 -9.19
N ALA A 159 3.89 12.50 -10.14
CA ALA A 159 3.46 12.43 -11.53
C ALA A 159 4.02 11.18 -12.22
N LEU A 160 3.33 10.68 -13.26
CA LEU A 160 3.74 9.51 -14.04
C LEU A 160 5.21 9.60 -14.51
N LYS A 161 5.60 10.78 -15.01
CA LYS A 161 6.97 11.07 -15.46
C LYS A 161 8.02 10.84 -14.37
N MET A 162 7.70 11.13 -13.10
CA MET A 162 8.64 10.88 -11.99
C MET A 162 8.86 9.39 -11.77
N LEU A 163 7.80 8.57 -11.86
CA LEU A 163 7.89 7.12 -11.73
C LEU A 163 8.80 6.54 -12.84
N VAL A 164 8.61 7.00 -14.07
CA VAL A 164 9.40 6.58 -15.24
C VAL A 164 10.86 7.01 -15.11
N THR A 165 11.15 8.24 -14.69
CA THR A 165 12.52 8.72 -14.44
C THR A 165 13.22 7.89 -13.35
N GLY A 166 12.50 7.54 -12.29
CA GLY A 166 13.03 6.71 -11.22
C GLY A 166 13.39 5.29 -11.69
N ALA A 167 12.49 4.65 -12.44
CA ALA A 167 12.75 3.36 -13.08
C ALA A 167 13.95 3.45 -14.03
N LYS A 168 14.07 4.53 -14.80
CA LYS A 168 15.23 4.77 -15.68
C LYS A 168 16.55 4.76 -14.90
N ARG A 169 16.64 5.52 -13.81
CA ARG A 169 17.86 5.58 -12.99
C ARG A 169 18.25 4.20 -12.43
N ALA A 170 17.26 3.41 -12.02
CA ALA A 170 17.48 2.05 -11.53
C ALA A 170 18.01 1.12 -12.63
N VAL A 171 17.41 1.18 -13.83
CA VAL A 171 17.84 0.40 -14.99
C VAL A 171 19.25 0.78 -15.44
N ASP A 172 19.54 2.08 -15.55
CA ASP A 172 20.85 2.59 -15.92
C ASP A 172 21.93 2.10 -14.91
N PHE A 173 21.62 2.16 -13.61
CA PHE A 173 22.50 1.63 -12.56
C PHE A 173 22.72 0.11 -12.69
N ALA A 174 21.66 -0.66 -12.94
CA ALA A 174 21.74 -2.11 -13.07
C ALA A 174 22.60 -2.54 -14.26
N LEU A 175 22.43 -1.88 -15.41
CA LEU A 175 23.21 -2.13 -16.62
C LEU A 175 24.69 -1.79 -16.41
N GLU A 176 24.99 -0.64 -15.81
CA GLU A 176 26.37 -0.24 -15.53
C GLU A 176 27.04 -1.20 -14.55
N THR A 177 26.32 -1.62 -13.49
CA THR A 177 26.82 -2.59 -12.53
C THR A 177 27.15 -3.92 -13.22
N ASN A 178 26.23 -4.45 -14.03
CA ASN A 178 26.43 -5.70 -14.78
C ASN A 178 27.62 -5.60 -15.74
N ALA A 179 27.78 -4.46 -16.44
CA ALA A 179 28.90 -4.23 -17.34
C ALA A 179 30.24 -4.21 -16.58
N ARG A 180 30.31 -3.51 -15.43
CA ARG A 180 31.50 -3.43 -14.57
C ARG A 180 31.90 -4.78 -13.99
N LEU A 181 30.91 -5.59 -13.58
CA LEU A 181 31.15 -6.93 -13.05
C LEU A 181 31.47 -7.96 -14.16
N GLY A 182 31.26 -7.62 -15.43
CA GLY A 182 31.45 -8.52 -16.57
C GLY A 182 30.47 -9.69 -16.61
N ARG A 183 29.35 -9.61 -15.89
CA ARG A 183 28.34 -10.68 -15.77
C ARG A 183 26.95 -10.10 -15.50
N PHE A 184 25.91 -10.86 -15.88
CA PHE A 184 24.52 -10.49 -15.65
C PHE A 184 24.07 -10.85 -14.23
N GLN A 185 24.58 -10.13 -13.23
CA GLN A 185 24.30 -10.37 -11.81
C GLN A 185 22.95 -9.78 -11.38
N ILE A 186 22.70 -8.51 -11.69
CA ILE A 186 21.40 -7.88 -11.44
C ILE A 186 20.45 -8.38 -12.52
N GLN A 187 19.47 -9.17 -12.10
CA GLN A 187 18.52 -9.87 -12.96
C GLN A 187 17.07 -9.50 -12.63
N VAL A 188 16.81 -8.92 -11.46
CA VAL A 188 15.47 -8.51 -11.03
C VAL A 188 15.42 -6.99 -10.98
N MET A 189 14.38 -6.43 -11.61
CA MET A 189 14.11 -4.99 -11.59
C MET A 189 12.73 -4.78 -10.99
N ASP A 190 12.70 -4.40 -9.73
CA ASP A 190 11.49 -4.04 -9.02
C ASP A 190 11.29 -2.53 -9.13
N ILE A 191 10.31 -2.12 -9.92
CA ILE A 191 10.03 -0.70 -10.18
C ILE A 191 8.96 -0.14 -9.24
N GLY A 192 8.61 -0.90 -8.20
CA GLY A 192 7.67 -0.47 -7.17
C GLY A 192 6.26 -0.24 -7.71
N GLY A 193 5.52 0.63 -7.02
CA GLY A 193 4.14 0.99 -7.38
C GLY A 193 3.99 2.49 -7.56
N GLY A 194 2.94 3.04 -6.94
CA GLY A 194 2.83 4.50 -6.79
C GLY A 194 2.01 5.23 -7.85
N LEU A 195 1.36 4.52 -8.78
CA LEU A 195 0.44 5.15 -9.72
C LEU A 195 -0.66 5.91 -8.94
N PRO A 196 -0.83 7.22 -9.18
CA PRO A 196 -1.77 8.03 -8.42
C PRO A 196 -3.22 7.71 -8.82
N THR A 197 -4.15 7.94 -7.90
CA THR A 197 -5.59 7.81 -8.14
C THR A 197 -6.28 9.15 -7.87
N LEU A 198 -7.47 9.35 -8.43
CA LEU A 198 -8.31 10.50 -8.09
C LEU A 198 -9.36 10.07 -7.05
N TYR A 199 -9.63 10.95 -6.08
CA TYR A 199 -10.64 10.70 -5.04
C TYR A 199 -11.97 11.38 -5.38
N ASP A 200 -12.49 11.12 -6.58
CA ASP A 200 -13.70 11.71 -7.13
C ASP A 200 -14.84 10.70 -7.36
N GLY A 201 -14.64 9.43 -6.99
CA GLY A 201 -15.56 8.31 -7.18
C GLY A 201 -15.60 7.70 -8.59
N VAL A 202 -14.97 8.31 -9.60
CA VAL A 202 -15.19 7.91 -11.01
C VAL A 202 -13.90 7.76 -11.80
N ASN A 203 -13.02 8.74 -11.79
CA ASN A 203 -11.91 8.80 -12.73
C ASN A 203 -10.62 8.26 -12.11
N GLU A 204 -9.74 7.77 -12.97
CA GLU A 204 -8.33 7.51 -12.63
C GLU A 204 -7.44 8.57 -13.27
N ALA A 205 -6.34 8.91 -12.61
CA ALA A 205 -5.41 9.92 -13.12
C ALA A 205 -4.65 9.42 -14.37
N TYR A 206 -4.30 8.13 -14.38
CA TYR A 206 -3.59 7.45 -15.45
C TYR A 206 -4.03 5.99 -15.52
N SER A 207 -4.01 5.41 -16.73
CA SER A 207 -4.16 3.97 -16.90
C SER A 207 -2.80 3.25 -16.78
N TYR A 208 -2.84 1.94 -16.51
CA TYR A 208 -1.63 1.12 -16.57
C TYR A 208 -1.00 1.09 -17.98
N LYS A 209 -1.83 1.25 -19.03
CA LYS A 209 -1.34 1.34 -20.40
C LYS A 209 -0.52 2.60 -20.63
N ASP A 210 -0.90 3.73 -20.02
CA ASP A 210 -0.14 4.98 -20.11
C ASP A 210 1.25 4.79 -19.49
N TYR A 211 1.32 4.14 -18.31
CA TYR A 211 2.60 3.87 -17.67
C TYR A 211 3.51 2.95 -18.49
N VAL A 212 2.97 1.86 -19.03
CA VAL A 212 3.72 0.93 -19.88
C VAL A 212 4.19 1.62 -21.16
N THR A 213 3.37 2.47 -21.76
CA THR A 213 3.73 3.23 -22.98
C THR A 213 4.92 4.15 -22.71
N GLU A 214 4.90 4.90 -21.61
CA GLU A 214 6.01 5.78 -21.24
C GLU A 214 7.28 4.99 -20.89
N LEU A 215 7.17 3.84 -20.21
CA LEU A 215 8.32 2.98 -19.93
C LEU A 215 8.96 2.44 -21.22
N HIS A 216 8.16 2.02 -22.21
CA HIS A 216 8.72 1.58 -23.49
C HIS A 216 9.41 2.73 -24.25
N ALA A 217 8.86 3.94 -24.17
CA ALA A 217 9.42 5.10 -24.85
C ALA A 217 10.72 5.58 -24.21
N GLN A 218 10.80 5.59 -22.87
CA GLN A 218 11.89 6.24 -22.13
C GLN A 218 12.91 5.28 -21.51
N VAL A 219 12.53 4.01 -21.31
CA VAL A 219 13.34 2.97 -20.64
C VAL A 219 13.21 1.63 -21.37
N PRO A 220 13.43 1.57 -22.71
CA PRO A 220 13.25 0.34 -23.47
C PRO A 220 14.12 -0.82 -22.95
N GLU A 221 15.27 -0.51 -22.36
CA GLU A 221 16.21 -1.48 -21.77
C GLU A 221 15.61 -2.26 -20.60
N LEU A 222 14.59 -1.72 -19.92
CA LEU A 222 13.84 -2.45 -18.90
C LEU A 222 13.28 -3.77 -19.47
N PHE A 223 12.85 -3.76 -20.74
CA PHE A 223 12.21 -4.88 -21.41
C PHE A 223 13.18 -5.70 -22.27
N SER A 224 14.17 -5.07 -22.90
CA SER A 224 15.09 -5.75 -23.83
C SER A 224 16.28 -6.43 -23.17
N SER A 225 16.61 -6.09 -21.91
CA SER A 225 17.81 -6.60 -21.23
C SER A 225 17.64 -7.94 -20.51
N GLY A 226 16.45 -8.55 -20.58
CA GLY A 226 16.18 -9.85 -19.94
C GLY A 226 15.92 -9.80 -18.42
N PHE A 227 15.63 -8.61 -17.87
CA PHE A 227 15.26 -8.47 -16.47
C PHE A 227 13.94 -9.18 -16.16
N THR A 228 13.85 -9.74 -14.95
CA THR A 228 12.58 -10.08 -14.32
C THR A 228 11.99 -8.82 -13.70
N ILE A 229 10.92 -8.29 -14.30
CA ILE A 229 10.32 -7.03 -13.86
C ILE A 229 9.26 -7.29 -12.78
N LEU A 230 9.33 -6.57 -11.65
CA LEU A 230 8.33 -6.58 -10.58
C LEU A 230 7.63 -5.21 -10.47
N THR A 231 6.34 -5.21 -10.09
CA THR A 231 5.57 -4.01 -9.77
C THR A 231 4.76 -4.21 -8.48
N GLU A 232 4.40 -3.14 -7.78
CA GLU A 232 3.84 -3.17 -6.42
C GLU A 232 2.63 -2.23 -6.26
N PHE A 233 1.66 -2.29 -7.16
CA PHE A 233 0.53 -1.37 -7.13
C PHE A 233 -0.41 -1.65 -5.96
N GLY A 234 -0.77 -0.60 -5.23
CA GLY A 234 -1.75 -0.67 -4.14
C GLY A 234 -2.92 0.27 -4.39
N ARG A 235 -2.66 1.57 -4.30
CA ARG A 235 -3.70 2.61 -4.35
C ARG A 235 -4.57 2.50 -5.61
N SER A 236 -3.93 2.51 -6.77
CA SER A 236 -4.58 2.43 -8.09
C SER A 236 -5.27 1.08 -8.36
N MET A 237 -5.03 0.06 -7.53
CA MET A 237 -5.71 -1.24 -7.65
C MET A 237 -6.95 -1.31 -6.76
N PHE A 238 -6.88 -0.75 -5.55
CA PHE A 238 -7.89 -1.01 -4.53
C PHE A 238 -8.84 0.15 -4.28
N VAL A 239 -8.43 1.41 -4.49
CA VAL A 239 -9.21 2.57 -4.03
C VAL A 239 -10.61 2.58 -4.65
N LYS A 240 -10.69 2.48 -5.98
CA LYS A 240 -11.97 2.51 -6.73
C LYS A 240 -12.85 1.29 -6.52
N SER A 241 -12.27 0.15 -6.14
CA SER A 241 -13.02 -1.11 -6.04
C SER A 241 -13.84 -1.23 -4.74
N GLY A 242 -13.85 -0.21 -3.88
CA GLY A 242 -14.52 -0.29 -2.57
C GLY A 242 -15.16 1.02 -2.14
N ILE A 243 -16.35 0.90 -1.56
CA ILE A 243 -17.10 1.98 -0.92
C ILE A 243 -17.36 1.65 0.54
N THR A 244 -17.53 2.68 1.36
CA THR A 244 -17.93 2.54 2.76
C THR A 244 -19.32 3.10 2.94
N LEU A 245 -20.20 2.31 3.55
CA LEU A 245 -21.57 2.70 3.83
C LEU A 245 -21.72 3.00 5.33
N SER A 246 -22.35 4.11 5.66
CA SER A 246 -22.81 4.39 7.03
C SER A 246 -24.24 4.93 7.01
N ARG A 247 -25.06 4.44 7.93
CA ARG A 247 -26.29 5.14 8.27
C ARG A 247 -25.96 6.49 8.92
N VAL A 248 -26.79 7.48 8.67
CA VAL A 248 -26.79 8.76 9.39
C VAL A 248 -27.61 8.56 10.65
N GLU A 249 -26.97 8.66 11.80
CA GLU A 249 -27.62 8.48 13.10
C GLU A 249 -28.51 9.68 13.43
N THR A 250 -27.97 10.88 13.20
CA THR A 250 -28.68 12.13 13.47
C THR A 250 -28.08 13.27 12.67
N VAL A 251 -28.86 14.33 12.47
CA VAL A 251 -28.41 15.59 11.89
C VAL A 251 -28.64 16.70 12.90
N LYS A 252 -27.55 17.31 13.36
CA LYS A 252 -27.59 18.42 14.32
C LYS A 252 -27.60 19.74 13.55
N THR A 253 -28.43 20.68 13.99
CA THR A 253 -28.46 22.03 13.44
C THR A 253 -28.04 23.02 14.52
N TRP A 254 -26.80 23.51 14.46
CA TRP A 254 -26.24 24.44 15.43
C TRP A 254 -25.50 25.58 14.73
N CYS A 255 -25.70 26.83 15.16
CA CYS A 255 -24.99 27.99 14.62
C CYS A 255 -25.00 28.06 13.07
N ASN A 256 -26.14 27.73 12.45
CA ASN A 256 -26.32 27.62 10.99
C ASN A 256 -25.50 26.52 10.28
N GLN A 257 -24.89 25.59 11.03
CA GLN A 257 -24.25 24.38 10.50
C GLN A 257 -25.19 23.19 10.60
N ARG A 258 -25.17 22.32 9.57
CA ARG A 258 -25.87 21.03 9.57
C ARG A 258 -24.84 19.91 9.65
N ILE A 259 -24.77 19.25 10.80
CA ILE A 259 -23.76 18.23 11.07
C ILE A 259 -24.43 16.86 11.06
N ALA A 260 -24.19 16.08 10.00
CA ALA A 260 -24.62 14.69 9.93
C ALA A 260 -23.62 13.82 10.71
N VAL A 261 -24.12 13.08 11.70
CA VAL A 261 -23.31 12.20 12.53
C VAL A 261 -23.46 10.77 12.03
N VAL A 262 -22.33 10.14 11.71
CA VAL A 262 -22.26 8.77 11.17
C VAL A 262 -21.49 7.82 12.09
N HIS A 263 -21.45 6.53 11.77
CA HIS A 263 -20.87 5.49 12.63
C HIS A 263 -19.40 5.19 12.35
N ILE A 264 -18.77 5.96 11.47
CA ILE A 264 -17.37 5.81 11.06
C ILE A 264 -16.68 7.16 10.96
N GLY A 265 -15.42 7.21 11.37
CA GLY A 265 -14.64 8.45 11.43
C GLY A 265 -13.14 8.16 11.30
N ALA A 266 -12.33 8.87 12.07
CA ALA A 266 -10.88 8.74 12.13
C ALA A 266 -10.39 7.32 12.45
N ASN A 267 -11.23 6.48 13.06
CA ASN A 267 -10.93 5.07 13.29
C ASN A 267 -10.78 4.25 11.99
N GLN A 268 -11.24 4.73 10.84
CA GLN A 268 -11.01 4.11 9.53
C GLN A 268 -10.50 5.13 8.49
N PHE A 269 -10.81 6.41 8.69
CA PHE A 269 -10.41 7.53 7.82
C PHE A 269 -9.36 8.41 8.48
N LEU A 270 -8.34 7.79 9.06
CA LEU A 270 -7.28 8.48 9.81
C LEU A 270 -6.67 9.64 9.01
N ARG A 271 -6.35 9.40 7.73
CA ARG A 271 -5.77 10.42 6.85
C ARG A 271 -6.69 11.60 6.61
N THR A 272 -7.98 11.35 6.42
CA THR A 272 -8.99 12.41 6.22
C THR A 272 -9.15 13.24 7.48
N ALA A 273 -9.24 12.62 8.65
CA ALA A 273 -9.41 13.35 9.90
C ALA A 273 -8.19 14.25 10.24
N TYR A 274 -6.97 13.75 10.01
CA TYR A 274 -5.74 14.49 10.37
C TYR A 274 -5.21 15.40 9.27
N LEU A 275 -5.49 15.10 8.00
CA LEU A 275 -5.04 15.84 6.82
C LEU A 275 -6.21 16.07 5.83
N PRO A 276 -7.29 16.74 6.26
CA PRO A 276 -8.55 16.83 5.51
C PRO A 276 -8.42 17.54 4.16
N ASN A 277 -7.42 18.42 4.03
CA ASN A 277 -7.16 19.12 2.77
C ASN A 277 -6.44 18.25 1.73
N GLN A 278 -5.78 17.16 2.15
CA GLN A 278 -5.03 16.27 1.27
C GLN A 278 -5.79 14.98 0.94
N TRP A 279 -6.64 14.51 1.85
CA TRP A 279 -7.33 13.22 1.73
C TRP A 279 -8.85 13.39 1.80
N LYS A 280 -9.38 14.05 0.79
CA LYS A 280 -10.82 14.21 0.60
C LYS A 280 -11.40 12.96 -0.04
N HIS A 281 -12.63 12.61 0.33
CA HIS A 281 -13.45 11.62 -0.33
C HIS A 281 -14.67 12.29 -0.96
N SER A 282 -15.25 11.66 -1.98
CA SER A 282 -16.57 12.04 -2.49
C SER A 282 -17.66 11.24 -1.76
N PHE A 283 -18.86 11.80 -1.75
CA PHE A 283 -20.00 11.25 -1.02
C PHE A 283 -21.24 11.21 -1.90
N SER A 284 -22.10 10.21 -1.67
CA SER A 284 -23.47 10.17 -2.18
C SER A 284 -24.43 9.89 -1.05
N VAL A 285 -25.67 10.38 -1.17
CA VAL A 285 -26.71 10.23 -0.16
C VAL A 285 -27.86 9.42 -0.74
N PHE A 286 -28.25 8.39 -0.02
CA PHE A 286 -29.40 7.55 -0.34
C PHE A 286 -30.39 7.66 0.82
N ASP A 287 -31.68 7.56 0.53
CA ASP A 287 -32.69 7.52 1.58
C ASP A 287 -32.61 6.22 2.39
N SER A 288 -33.41 6.13 3.45
CA SER A 288 -33.45 4.95 4.34
C SER A 288 -33.85 3.64 3.64
N ASN A 289 -34.41 3.70 2.43
CA ASN A 289 -34.77 2.55 1.59
C ASN A 289 -33.73 2.23 0.52
N GLY A 290 -32.63 3.00 0.45
CA GLY A 290 -31.57 2.82 -0.53
C GLY A 290 -31.86 3.43 -1.90
N LYS A 291 -32.76 4.43 -2.00
CA LYS A 291 -32.95 5.21 -3.23
C LYS A 291 -31.98 6.41 -3.27
N PRO A 292 -31.27 6.69 -4.38
CA PRO A 292 -30.47 7.90 -4.51
C PRO A 292 -31.30 9.17 -4.27
N LYS A 293 -30.76 10.14 -3.55
CA LYS A 293 -31.39 11.46 -3.31
C LYS A 293 -30.93 12.52 -4.32
N ASP A 294 -30.64 12.13 -5.56
CA ASP A 294 -30.06 13.03 -6.58
C ASP A 294 -30.96 14.23 -6.91
N ASP A 295 -32.28 14.10 -6.73
CA ASP A 295 -33.27 15.16 -6.97
C ASP A 295 -33.56 16.06 -5.74
N ALA A 296 -32.97 15.75 -4.57
CA ALA A 296 -33.22 16.51 -3.35
C ALA A 296 -32.44 17.85 -3.35
N PRO A 297 -32.92 18.88 -2.64
CA PRO A 297 -32.23 20.17 -2.57
C PRO A 297 -30.83 20.01 -2.00
N LEU A 298 -29.86 20.69 -2.62
CA LEU A 298 -28.48 20.71 -2.16
C LEU A 298 -28.32 21.68 -0.98
N LEU A 299 -27.77 21.19 0.13
CA LEU A 299 -27.48 21.96 1.34
C LEU A 299 -26.01 21.78 1.75
N VAL A 300 -25.49 22.75 2.50
CA VAL A 300 -24.14 22.66 3.07
C VAL A 300 -24.20 21.78 4.31
N HIS A 301 -23.34 20.75 4.34
CA HIS A 301 -23.25 19.77 5.40
C HIS A 301 -21.81 19.59 5.88
N ASP A 302 -21.69 19.34 7.18
CA ASP A 302 -20.52 18.70 7.78
C ASP A 302 -20.84 17.23 8.05
N ILE A 303 -19.85 16.36 7.86
CA ILE A 303 -19.97 14.91 8.12
C ILE A 303 -19.04 14.56 9.29
N ALA A 304 -19.61 14.30 10.45
CA ALA A 304 -18.89 13.97 11.67
C ALA A 304 -18.92 12.45 11.95
N GLY A 305 -17.79 11.91 12.38
CA GLY A 305 -17.70 10.55 12.88
C GLY A 305 -18.09 10.43 14.36
N PRO A 306 -18.01 9.22 14.94
CA PRO A 306 -18.44 8.96 16.31
C PRO A 306 -17.30 8.96 17.36
N MET A 307 -16.08 9.36 17.02
CA MET A 307 -14.95 9.39 17.95
C MET A 307 -15.08 10.56 18.94
N CYS A 308 -14.57 10.35 20.15
CA CYS A 308 -14.67 11.33 21.24
C CYS A 308 -13.56 12.40 21.19
N PHE A 309 -13.38 13.04 20.03
CA PHE A 309 -12.51 14.22 19.88
C PHE A 309 -13.05 15.15 18.79
N SER A 310 -12.76 16.45 18.92
CA SER A 310 -13.35 17.49 18.06
C SER A 310 -12.94 17.43 16.59
N GLY A 311 -11.84 16.74 16.27
CA GLY A 311 -11.33 16.62 14.90
C GLY A 311 -11.94 15.46 14.10
N ASP A 312 -12.91 14.72 14.65
CA ASP A 312 -13.49 13.56 13.96
C ASP A 312 -14.52 13.97 12.89
N PHE A 313 -14.01 14.56 11.81
CA PHE A 313 -14.78 14.92 10.64
C PHE A 313 -14.24 14.20 9.41
N LEU A 314 -15.16 13.67 8.61
CA LEU A 314 -14.87 13.12 7.29
C LEU A 314 -14.89 14.23 6.23
N ALA A 315 -15.73 15.24 6.42
CA ALA A 315 -15.80 16.42 5.56
C ALA A 315 -16.48 17.58 6.29
N GLN A 316 -16.15 18.80 5.89
CA GLN A 316 -16.76 20.02 6.42
C GLN A 316 -17.09 20.99 5.28
N GLY A 317 -18.24 21.66 5.38
CA GLY A 317 -18.68 22.67 4.43
C GLY A 317 -18.93 22.13 3.02
N ILE A 318 -19.33 20.87 2.87
CA ILE A 318 -19.55 20.26 1.56
C ILE A 318 -21.02 20.36 1.13
N LEU A 319 -21.25 20.54 -0.17
CA LEU A 319 -22.58 20.61 -0.75
C LEU A 319 -23.07 19.20 -1.07
N LEU A 320 -24.16 18.77 -0.46
CA LEU A 320 -24.78 17.45 -0.66
C LEU A 320 -26.31 17.56 -0.72
N PRO A 321 -27.01 16.57 -1.31
CA PRO A 321 -28.45 16.44 -1.13
C PRO A 321 -28.83 16.49 0.34
N GLU A 322 -29.97 17.09 0.68
CA GLU A 322 -30.41 17.21 2.08
C GLU A 322 -30.34 15.87 2.81
N ILE A 323 -29.49 15.83 3.83
CA ILE A 323 -29.29 14.64 4.67
C ILE A 323 -30.28 14.66 5.83
N GLU A 324 -30.92 13.52 6.06
CA GLU A 324 -31.84 13.26 7.18
C GLU A 324 -31.36 12.07 8.03
N ALA A 325 -31.87 11.98 9.27
CA ALA A 325 -31.59 10.82 10.11
C ALA A 325 -32.19 9.55 9.48
N GLY A 326 -31.42 8.46 9.46
CA GLY A 326 -31.80 7.21 8.83
C GLY A 326 -31.36 7.05 7.38
N ASP A 327 -30.94 8.13 6.70
CA ASP A 327 -30.33 8.08 5.37
C ASP A 327 -29.03 7.25 5.38
N ILE A 328 -28.63 6.80 4.20
CA ILE A 328 -27.39 6.06 3.97
C ILE A 328 -26.41 6.99 3.28
N LEU A 329 -25.30 7.27 3.96
CA LEU A 329 -24.15 7.94 3.39
C LEU A 329 -23.22 6.92 2.74
N VAL A 330 -22.95 7.10 1.45
CA VAL A 330 -21.92 6.37 0.71
C VAL A 330 -20.67 7.22 0.67
N ILE A 331 -19.56 6.66 1.13
CA ILE A 331 -18.22 7.24 1.02
C ILE A 331 -17.49 6.46 -0.07
N HIS A 332 -17.11 7.16 -1.14
CA HIS A 332 -16.45 6.54 -2.29
C HIS A 332 -14.94 6.44 -2.09
N ASP A 333 -14.28 5.67 -2.96
CA ASP A 333 -12.82 5.57 -3.02
C ASP A 333 -12.18 5.04 -1.72
N THR A 334 -12.79 4.02 -1.12
CA THR A 334 -12.42 3.50 0.21
C THR A 334 -11.79 2.12 0.18
N GLY A 335 -11.68 1.48 -0.98
CA GLY A 335 -11.17 0.10 -1.05
C GLY A 335 -9.68 -0.02 -0.71
N GLY A 336 -8.90 1.07 -0.73
CA GLY A 336 -7.49 1.10 -0.37
C GLY A 336 -7.18 2.14 0.71
N TYR A 337 -6.33 1.80 1.67
CA TYR A 337 -5.88 2.67 2.76
C TYR A 337 -7.02 3.26 3.61
N THR A 338 -8.09 2.50 3.85
CA THR A 338 -9.08 2.86 4.88
C THR A 338 -9.11 1.74 5.93
N VAL A 339 -9.62 0.57 5.56
CA VAL A 339 -9.68 -0.60 6.45
C VAL A 339 -8.30 -1.05 6.93
N SER A 340 -7.25 -0.88 6.13
CA SER A 340 -5.88 -1.21 6.53
C SER A 340 -5.30 -0.26 7.59
N MET A 341 -5.86 0.96 7.69
CA MET A 341 -5.51 1.94 8.71
C MET A 341 -6.51 1.93 9.86
N TYR A 342 -7.40 0.94 9.93
CA TYR A 342 -8.38 0.88 10.99
C TYR A 342 -7.69 0.81 12.36
N SER A 343 -8.20 1.60 13.31
CA SER A 343 -7.72 1.63 14.68
C SER A 343 -8.85 1.30 15.66
N LYS A 344 -8.48 0.69 16.80
CA LYS A 344 -9.40 0.42 17.92
C LYS A 344 -9.62 1.65 18.81
N TYR A 345 -9.39 2.86 18.30
CA TYR A 345 -9.63 4.07 19.08
C TYR A 345 -11.08 4.12 19.58
N ASN A 346 -11.27 4.49 20.85
CA ASN A 346 -12.53 4.39 21.59
C ASN A 346 -13.16 2.98 21.60
N SER A 347 -12.36 1.91 21.50
CA SER A 347 -12.83 0.50 21.48
C SER A 347 -13.95 0.27 20.46
N ARG A 348 -13.85 0.96 19.32
CA ARG A 348 -14.85 0.87 18.24
C ARG A 348 -14.63 -0.40 17.45
N ARG A 349 -15.67 -1.19 17.25
CA ARG A 349 -15.61 -2.48 16.54
C ARG A 349 -15.26 -2.29 15.07
N ALA A 350 -14.40 -3.15 14.52
CA ALA A 350 -14.12 -3.15 13.09
C ALA A 350 -15.36 -3.51 12.26
N SER A 351 -15.59 -2.77 11.17
CA SER A 351 -16.72 -2.96 10.26
C SER A 351 -16.77 -4.35 9.63
N ALA A 352 -17.97 -4.76 9.21
CA ALA A 352 -18.13 -5.90 8.30
C ALA A 352 -17.67 -5.49 6.89
N ILE A 353 -17.22 -6.47 6.11
CA ILE A 353 -16.78 -6.29 4.72
C ILE A 353 -17.52 -7.30 3.86
N TYR A 354 -18.15 -6.79 2.82
CA TYR A 354 -18.89 -7.57 1.85
C TYR A 354 -18.27 -7.35 0.47
N ALA A 355 -18.43 -8.32 -0.41
CA ALA A 355 -18.10 -8.21 -1.82
C ALA A 355 -19.28 -8.71 -2.65
N TYR A 356 -19.38 -8.27 -3.90
CA TYR A 356 -20.29 -8.80 -4.89
C TYR A 356 -19.51 -9.02 -6.18
N GLU A 357 -19.97 -9.96 -7.01
CA GLU A 357 -19.35 -10.31 -8.29
C GLU A 357 -20.45 -10.46 -9.35
N GLY A 358 -20.23 -9.92 -10.54
CA GLY A 358 -21.19 -10.04 -11.64
C GLY A 358 -22.49 -9.22 -11.47
N SER A 359 -23.48 -9.54 -12.30
CA SER A 359 -24.72 -8.77 -12.43
C SER A 359 -25.84 -9.21 -11.49
N ASP A 360 -25.67 -10.32 -10.76
CA ASP A 360 -26.72 -10.86 -9.88
C ASP A 360 -26.83 -10.14 -8.52
N GLN A 361 -25.91 -9.20 -8.24
CA GLN A 361 -25.85 -8.37 -7.04
C GLN A 361 -25.84 -9.16 -5.71
N THR A 362 -25.45 -10.44 -5.74
CA THR A 362 -25.39 -11.26 -4.52
C THR A 362 -24.18 -10.85 -3.67
N LEU A 363 -24.43 -10.49 -2.41
CA LEU A 363 -23.37 -10.15 -1.47
C LEU A 363 -22.77 -11.40 -0.81
N SER A 364 -21.45 -11.51 -0.88
CA SER A 364 -20.62 -12.44 -0.12
C SER A 364 -19.98 -11.74 1.08
N VAL A 365 -19.99 -12.38 2.24
CA VAL A 365 -19.31 -11.87 3.43
C VAL A 365 -17.83 -12.19 3.36
N LEU A 366 -16.96 -11.18 3.31
CA LEU A 366 -15.50 -11.35 3.39
C LEU A 366 -14.99 -11.24 4.82
N LYS A 367 -15.65 -10.43 5.64
CA LYS A 367 -15.34 -10.24 7.06
C LYS A 367 -16.63 -9.91 7.80
N THR A 368 -16.92 -10.64 8.87
CA THR A 368 -18.01 -10.27 9.79
C THR A 368 -17.66 -9.01 10.58
N ARG A 369 -18.67 -8.31 11.10
CA ARG A 369 -18.43 -7.20 12.03
C ARG A 369 -17.78 -7.78 13.29
N GLU A 370 -16.77 -7.07 13.79
CA GLU A 370 -16.13 -7.45 15.05
C GLU A 370 -17.15 -7.42 16.20
N THR A 371 -17.05 -8.39 17.10
CA THR A 371 -17.79 -8.48 18.35
C THR A 371 -17.17 -7.57 19.42
N CYS A 372 -17.88 -7.32 20.53
CA CYS A 372 -17.29 -6.55 21.63
C CYS A 372 -16.11 -7.31 22.25
N GLU A 373 -16.24 -8.63 22.36
CA GLU A 373 -15.25 -9.53 22.94
C GLU A 373 -13.95 -9.53 22.12
N GLU A 374 -14.04 -9.67 20.80
CA GLU A 374 -12.89 -9.54 19.89
C GLU A 374 -12.25 -8.15 19.98
N THR A 375 -13.06 -7.09 20.13
CA THR A 375 -12.52 -5.75 20.31
C THR A 375 -11.72 -5.64 21.60
N LEU A 376 -12.26 -6.14 22.71
CA LEU A 376 -11.66 -6.04 24.03
C LEU A 376 -10.46 -6.96 24.22
N ALA A 377 -10.39 -8.09 23.52
CA ALA A 377 -9.25 -8.99 23.54
C ALA A 377 -7.92 -8.30 23.16
N PHE A 378 -7.97 -7.25 22.33
CA PHE A 378 -6.80 -6.44 21.98
C PHE A 378 -6.17 -5.73 23.19
N TRP A 379 -6.99 -5.35 24.18
CA TRP A 379 -6.53 -4.66 25.38
C TRP A 379 -5.94 -5.61 26.43
N GLY A 380 -5.93 -6.91 26.14
CA GLY A 380 -5.29 -7.92 26.96
C GLY A 380 -6.26 -8.67 27.88
N LEU A 381 -5.68 -9.29 28.91
CA LEU A 381 -6.39 -10.16 29.83
C LEU A 381 -6.96 -9.37 31.01
N GLU A 382 -8.12 -9.77 31.51
CA GLU A 382 -8.70 -9.21 32.74
C GLU A 382 -7.78 -9.46 33.95
N LYS A 383 -7.11 -10.62 33.99
CA LYS A 383 -6.20 -11.01 35.07
C LYS A 383 -4.80 -11.22 34.50
N PRO A 384 -3.76 -10.61 35.10
CA PRO A 384 -2.38 -10.88 34.74
C PRO A 384 -2.06 -12.38 34.88
N THR A 385 -1.29 -12.92 33.93
CA THR A 385 -0.75 -14.29 34.00
C THR A 385 0.73 -14.22 34.37
N PRO A 386 1.23 -15.00 35.36
CA PRO A 386 2.66 -15.09 35.63
C PRO A 386 3.41 -15.62 34.40
N ILE A 387 4.57 -15.03 34.10
CA ILE A 387 5.45 -15.43 32.98
C ILE A 387 6.63 -16.21 33.51
#